data_AF-A0A7V7DXM3-F1
#
_entry.id   AF-A0A7V7DXM3-F1
#
_cell.length_a   1.000
_cell.length_b   1.000
_cell.length_c   1.000
_cell.angle_alpha   90.00
_cell.angle_beta   90.00
_cell.angle_gamma   90.00
#
_symmetry.space_group_name_H-M   'P 1'
#
loop_
_entity.id
_entity.type
_entity.pdbx_description
1 polymer ?
#
loop_
_entity_poly.entity_id
_entity_poly.type
_entity_poly.pdbx_seq_one_letter_code
_entity_poly.pdbx_strand_id
1 'polypeptide(L)' 'GCSFHPRCRYRQDICRQTVPDLKEIQDGRFVACYFPRTG' A
#
# COMPACT_ATOMS: atom_id res chain seq x y z
N GLY A 1 8.01 -0.11 7.55
CA GLY A 1 7.93 0.15 6.10
C GLY A 1 7.22 -0.98 5.37
N CYS A 2 6.43 -0.65 4.34
CA CYS A 2 5.78 -1.59 3.42
C CYS A 2 6.79 -2.56 2.80
N SER A 3 6.62 -3.87 2.99
CA SER A 3 7.56 -4.89 2.46
C SER A 3 7.76 -4.84 0.94
N PHE A 4 6.78 -4.33 0.19
CA PHE A 4 6.84 -4.18 -1.26
C PHE A 4 7.58 -2.90 -1.71
N HIS A 5 7.91 -1.97 -0.81
CA HIS A 5 8.53 -0.69 -1.17
C HIS A 5 9.81 -0.80 -2.02
N PRO A 6 10.70 -1.80 -1.88
CA PRO A 6 11.91 -1.87 -2.70
C PRO A 6 11.60 -2.04 -4.20
N ARG A 7 10.47 -2.67 -4.51
CA ARG A 7 10.04 -3.01 -5.88
C ARG A 7 8.90 -2.13 -6.41
N CYS A 8 8.24 -1.37 -5.54
CA CYS A 8 7.11 -0.52 -5.93
C CYS A 8 7.58 0.72 -6.70
N ARG A 9 7.06 0.89 -7.93
CA ARG A 9 7.32 2.08 -8.79
C ARG A 9 6.65 3.36 -8.30
N TYR A 10 5.65 3.24 -7.41
CA TYR A 10 4.88 4.36 -6.86
C TYR A 10 5.26 4.66 -5.40
N ARG A 11 6.35 4.07 -4.89
CA ARG A 11 6.77 4.26 -3.50
C ARG A 11 7.04 5.73 -3.21
N GLN A 12 6.66 6.15 -2.02
CA GLN A 12 7.06 7.42 -1.43
C GLN A 12 7.77 7.16 -0.11
N ASP A 13 8.27 8.21 0.54
CA ASP A 13 9.06 8.08 1.77
C ASP A 13 8.29 7.38 2.90
N ILE A 14 6.99 7.66 3.03
CA ILE A 14 6.11 7.00 4.01
C ILE A 14 6.10 5.47 3.83
N CYS A 15 6.23 4.97 2.60
CA CYS A 15 6.26 3.53 2.34
C CYS A 15 7.50 2.84 2.93
N ARG A 16 8.60 3.56 3.14
CA ARG A 16 9.83 3.02 3.76
C ARG A 16 9.75 3.08 5.28
N GLN A 17 9.10 4.12 5.80
CA GLN A 17 9.03 4.39 7.24
C GLN A 17 7.99 3.49 7.91
N THR A 18 6.77 3.41 7.37
CA THR A 18 5.64 2.79 8.07
C THR A 18 4.98 1.69 7.23
N VAL A 19 4.29 0.76 7.89
CA VAL A 19 3.49 -0.29 7.23
C VAL A 19 2.07 0.27 7.04
N PRO A 20 1.50 0.26 5.83
CA PRO A 20 0.13 0.70 5.61
C PRO A 20 -0.87 -0.23 6.29
N ASP A 21 -1.97 0.34 6.77
CA ASP A 21 -3.08 -0.46 7.29
C ASP A 21 -3.71 -1.29 6.18
N LEU A 22 -4.22 -2.46 6.56
CA LEU A 22 -5.05 -3.28 5.69
C LEU A 22 -6.44 -2.63 5.59
N LYS A 23 -6.78 -2.13 4.39
CA LYS A 23 -8.07 -1.48 4.13
C LYS A 23 -8.83 -2.22 3.04
N GLU A 24 -10.14 -2.32 3.21
CA GLU A 24 -11.04 -2.80 2.17
C GLU A 24 -11.23 -1.70 1.12
N ILE A 25 -11.06 -2.04 -0.15
CA ILE A 25 -11.19 -1.09 -1.26
C ILE A 25 -12.32 -1.44 -2.23
N GLN A 26 -12.74 -2.69 -2.25
CA GLN A 26 -13.90 -3.26 -2.95
C GLN A 26 -14.41 -4.44 -2.11
N ASP A 27 -15.66 -4.85 -2.28
CA ASP A 27 -16.27 -5.92 -1.48
C ASP A 27 -15.42 -7.20 -1.49
N GLY A 28 -14.91 -7.61 -0.33
CA GLY A 28 -14.02 -8.76 -0.16
C GLY A 28 -12.57 -8.54 -0.64
N ARG A 29 -12.22 -7.35 -1.13
CA ARG A 29 -10.88 -7.01 -1.63
C ARG A 29 -10.16 -6.04 -0.68
N PHE A 30 -9.16 -6.58 -0.01
CA PHE A 30 -8.33 -5.84 0.94
C PHE A 30 -6.95 -5.52 0.37
N VAL A 31 -6.43 -4.34 0.69
CA VAL A 31 -5.11 -3.89 0.26
C VAL A 31 -4.42 -3.16 1.42
N ALA A 32 -3.16 -3.51 1.65
CA ALA A 32 -2.25 -2.79 2.53
C ALA A 32 -1.33 -1.89 1.68
N CYS A 33 -1.86 -0.77 1.18
CA CYS A 33 -1.11 0.20 0.37
C CYS A 33 -1.51 1.62 0.79
N TYR A 34 -0.55 2.54 0.90
CA TYR A 34 -0.82 3.96 1.12
C TYR A 34 -1.44 4.64 -0.10
N PHE A 35 -1.17 4.11 -1.30
CA PHE A 35 -1.63 4.67 -2.58
C PHE A 35 -2.27 3.56 -3.44
N PRO A 36 -3.38 2.95 -2.99
CA PRO A 36 -4.07 1.93 -3.77
C PRO A 36 -4.69 2.58 -5.01
N ARG A 37 -4.53 1.95 -6.18
CA ARG A 37 -5.31 2.32 -7.37
C ARG A 37 -6.62 1.56 -7.32
N THR A 38 -7.69 2.23 -6.93
CA THR A 38 -9.06 1.76 -7.09
C THR A 38 -9.46 2.03 -8.54
N GLY A 39 -9.54 0.97 -9.34
CA GLY A 39 -10.11 0.96 -10.67
C GLY A 39 -11.31 0.03 -10.69
#